data_AF-W9JU10-F1
#
_entry.id   AF-W9JU10-F1
#
_cell.length_a   1.000
_cell.length_b   1.000
_cell.length_c   1.000
_cell.angle_alpha   90.00
_cell.angle_beta   90.00
_cell.angle_gamma   90.00
#
_symmetry.space_group_name_H-M   'P 1'
#
loop_
_entity.id
_entity.type
_entity.pdbx_description
1 polymer ?
#
loop_
_entity_poly.entity_id
_entity_poly.type
_entity_poly.pdbx_seq_one_letter_code
_entity_poly.pdbx_strand_id
1 'polypeptide(L)'
;MIIKRGRIYYTTIKCLYLTLNIRYLYGAIDDWKKLYRQAFTHVRSGGWVESVEIDIETHSENPKIEKDESHIFKKCCKLFFERGRKTGRTWEIARDGRQEEYMREAGFTDLFSKSWKLPVGGWPQDKKLKQIGLYNGAFIDYSVDAFAIFPVGEILGWSKEEVTVLVSQMRKALREPRALPYFNVRTVYGRKPERTPETA
;
A
#
# COMPACT_ATOMS: atom_id res chain seq x y z
N MET A 1 -0.36 -36.17 -8.08
CA MET A 1 0.27 -37.11 -9.05
C MET A 1 -0.80 -38.10 -9.49
N ILE A 2 -1.28 -38.02 -10.73
CA ILE A 2 -2.23 -39.01 -11.27
C ILE A 2 -1.56 -39.61 -12.51
N ILE A 3 -1.28 -40.92 -12.46
CA ILE A 3 -0.69 -41.66 -13.57
C ILE A 3 -1.84 -42.28 -14.37
N LYS A 4 -2.00 -41.87 -15.63
CA LYS A 4 -2.92 -42.52 -16.58
C LYS A 4 -2.17 -42.75 -17.90
N ARG A 5 -2.03 -44.01 -18.33
CA ARG A 5 -1.39 -44.42 -19.60
C ARG A 5 0.05 -43.92 -19.82
N GLY A 6 0.93 -44.09 -18.85
CA GLY A 6 2.39 -43.92 -19.05
C GLY A 6 2.88 -42.50 -19.34
N ARG A 7 2.02 -41.48 -19.29
CA ARG A 7 2.43 -40.06 -19.36
C ARG A 7 2.36 -39.44 -17.96
N ILE A 8 3.43 -38.75 -17.58
CA ILE A 8 3.50 -37.96 -16.36
C ILE A 8 2.69 -36.68 -16.60
N TYR A 9 1.50 -36.60 -16.02
CA TYR A 9 0.76 -35.35 -15.95
C TYR A 9 1.17 -34.63 -14.67
N TYR A 10 2.01 -33.61 -14.79
CA TYR A 10 2.11 -32.60 -13.76
C TYR A 10 0.70 -32.01 -13.60
N THR A 11 0.12 -32.15 -12.41
CA THR A 11 -1.10 -31.43 -12.07
C THR A 11 -0.68 -29.97 -11.93
N THR A 12 -0.55 -29.27 -13.06
CA THR A 12 -0.35 -27.83 -13.07
C THR A 12 -1.50 -27.25 -12.28
N ILE A 13 -1.22 -26.62 -11.14
CA ILE A 13 -2.18 -25.79 -10.44
C ILE A 13 -2.74 -24.87 -11.52
N LYS A 14 -4.00 -25.09 -11.92
CA LYS A 14 -4.65 -24.27 -12.95
C LYS A 14 -4.51 -22.84 -12.48
N CYS A 15 -4.05 -21.92 -13.33
CA CYS A 15 -4.16 -20.50 -13.02
C CYS A 15 -5.65 -20.17 -12.98
N LEU A 16 -6.18 -19.83 -11.80
CA LEU A 16 -7.62 -19.88 -11.53
C LEU A 16 -8.34 -18.55 -11.83
N TYR A 17 -7.63 -17.44 -11.72
CA TYR A 17 -8.28 -16.13 -11.61
C TYR A 17 -8.10 -15.28 -12.85
N LEU A 18 -9.20 -14.67 -13.31
CA LEU A 18 -9.19 -13.63 -14.34
C LEU A 18 -8.62 -12.31 -13.79
N THR A 19 -8.95 -11.98 -12.54
CA THR A 19 -8.41 -10.82 -11.82
C THR A 19 -7.92 -11.23 -10.43
N LEU A 20 -6.79 -10.67 -10.00
CA LEU A 20 -6.34 -10.71 -8.60
C LEU A 20 -6.17 -9.29 -8.09
N ASN A 21 -6.55 -9.05 -6.84
CA ASN A 21 -6.45 -7.74 -6.22
C ASN A 21 -5.60 -7.83 -4.95
N ILE A 22 -4.57 -7.00 -4.85
CA ILE A 22 -3.69 -6.84 -3.70
C ILE A 22 -3.94 -5.43 -3.19
N ARG A 23 -4.35 -5.27 -1.92
CA ARG A 23 -4.73 -3.96 -1.41
C ARG A 23 -4.27 -3.76 0.03
N TYR A 24 -3.58 -2.64 0.28
CA TYR A 24 -3.18 -2.16 1.59
C TYR A 24 -2.42 -3.21 2.44
N LEU A 25 -1.46 -3.90 1.81
CA LEU A 25 -0.61 -4.89 2.51
C LEU A 25 0.75 -4.33 2.94
N TYR A 26 1.01 -3.03 2.71
CA TYR A 26 2.19 -2.33 3.19
C TYR A 26 2.44 -2.60 4.69
N GLY A 27 3.71 -2.82 5.06
CA GLY A 27 4.10 -3.13 6.43
C GLY A 27 3.78 -4.54 6.94
N ALA A 28 2.96 -5.32 6.22
CA ALA A 28 2.66 -6.72 6.54
C ALA A 28 3.53 -7.70 5.74
N ILE A 29 3.85 -7.37 4.50
CA ILE A 29 4.64 -8.22 3.59
C ILE A 29 6.14 -8.00 3.81
N ASP A 30 6.86 -9.09 3.97
CA ASP A 30 8.32 -9.15 4.12
C ASP A 30 9.05 -9.23 2.77
N ASP A 31 8.47 -9.91 1.77
CA ASP A 31 9.02 -9.99 0.42
C ASP A 31 7.95 -9.71 -0.65
N TRP A 32 7.89 -8.45 -1.08
CA TRP A 32 6.98 -8.01 -2.15
C TRP A 32 7.31 -8.62 -3.51
N LYS A 33 8.59 -8.86 -3.82
CA LYS A 33 8.99 -9.50 -5.08
C LYS A 33 8.46 -10.93 -5.12
N LYS A 34 8.52 -11.66 -4.01
CA LYS A 34 7.89 -12.99 -3.87
C LYS A 34 6.39 -12.93 -4.01
N LEU A 35 5.72 -11.97 -3.37
CA LEU A 35 4.27 -11.80 -3.49
C LEU A 35 3.86 -11.61 -4.97
N TYR A 36 4.54 -10.73 -5.71
CA TYR A 36 4.22 -10.52 -7.12
C TYR A 36 4.55 -11.73 -8.00
N ARG A 37 5.65 -12.46 -7.75
CA ARG A 37 5.93 -13.75 -8.43
C ARG A 37 4.83 -14.79 -8.16
N GLN A 38 4.31 -14.85 -6.94
CA GLN A 38 3.19 -15.73 -6.58
C GLN A 38 1.91 -15.28 -7.29
N ALA A 39 1.60 -13.97 -7.30
CA ALA A 39 0.47 -13.43 -8.04
C ALA A 39 0.55 -13.78 -9.53
N PHE A 40 1.73 -13.62 -10.15
CA PHE A 40 1.99 -13.99 -11.53
C PHE A 40 1.76 -15.48 -11.79
N THR A 41 2.15 -16.34 -10.85
CA THR A 41 1.93 -17.79 -10.95
C THR A 41 0.44 -18.15 -10.95
N HIS A 42 -0.38 -17.47 -10.12
CA HIS A 42 -1.78 -17.85 -9.90
C HIS A 42 -2.78 -17.15 -10.82
N VAL A 43 -2.45 -15.97 -11.34
CA VAL A 43 -3.27 -15.29 -12.34
C VAL A 43 -3.20 -16.06 -13.67
N ARG A 44 -4.35 -16.17 -14.35
CA ARG A 44 -4.41 -16.82 -15.66
C ARG A 44 -3.67 -16.02 -16.71
N SER A 45 -3.24 -16.70 -17.76
CA SER A 45 -2.68 -16.04 -18.94
C SER A 45 -3.69 -15.07 -19.54
N GLY A 46 -3.24 -13.87 -19.89
CA GLY A 46 -4.10 -12.74 -20.28
C GLY A 46 -4.89 -12.10 -19.13
N GLY A 47 -4.80 -12.60 -17.90
CA GLY A 47 -5.45 -12.06 -16.71
C GLY A 47 -4.69 -10.89 -16.09
N TRP A 48 -5.36 -10.17 -15.18
CA TRP A 48 -4.87 -8.92 -14.59
C TRP A 48 -4.64 -9.03 -13.09
N VAL A 49 -3.61 -8.32 -12.61
CA VAL A 49 -3.39 -8.05 -11.21
C VAL A 49 -3.49 -6.56 -10.97
N GLU A 50 -4.29 -6.16 -9.98
CA GLU A 50 -4.35 -4.80 -9.46
C GLU A 50 -3.69 -4.77 -8.08
N SER A 51 -2.72 -3.87 -7.90
CA SER A 51 -2.05 -3.59 -6.63
C SER A 51 -2.40 -2.17 -6.21
N VAL A 52 -3.13 -2.00 -5.10
CA VAL A 52 -3.54 -0.70 -4.54
C VAL A 52 -2.86 -0.50 -3.19
N GLU A 53 -1.91 0.43 -3.14
CA GLU A 53 -1.17 0.72 -1.92
C GLU A 53 -1.21 2.22 -1.62
N ILE A 54 -0.98 2.56 -0.36
CA ILE A 54 -0.95 3.95 0.10
C ILE A 54 0.47 4.35 0.47
N ASP A 55 0.85 5.57 0.14
CA ASP A 55 1.97 6.22 0.80
C ASP A 55 1.52 6.63 2.19
N ILE A 56 2.17 6.08 3.21
CA ILE A 56 1.79 6.31 4.61
C ILE A 56 2.14 7.70 5.12
N GLU A 57 2.88 8.48 4.34
CA GLU A 57 3.13 9.86 4.67
C GLU A 57 1.85 10.68 4.48
N THR A 58 1.43 11.33 5.56
CA THR A 58 0.39 12.34 5.47
C THR A 58 0.99 13.60 4.86
N HIS A 59 0.56 13.93 3.65
CA HIS A 59 0.90 15.18 2.98
C HIS A 59 -0.12 16.26 3.32
N SER A 60 0.22 17.50 2.98
CA SER A 60 -0.60 18.68 3.19
C SER A 60 -0.68 19.52 1.92
N GLU A 61 -1.87 20.03 1.58
CA GLU A 61 -1.97 21.08 0.55
C GLU A 61 -1.56 22.45 1.07
N ASN A 62 -1.30 22.59 2.37
CA ASN A 62 -0.73 23.80 2.95
C ASN A 62 0.80 23.79 2.79
N PRO A 63 1.40 24.67 1.96
CA PRO A 63 2.83 24.62 1.68
C PRO A 63 3.72 24.87 2.90
N LYS A 64 3.20 25.54 3.94
CA LYS A 64 3.96 25.76 5.18
C LYS A 64 4.12 24.48 5.98
N ILE A 65 3.08 23.64 6.02
CA ILE A 65 3.11 22.35 6.72
C ILE A 65 3.85 21.31 5.88
N GLU A 66 3.61 21.27 4.57
CA GLU A 66 4.27 20.30 3.69
C GLU A 66 5.80 20.41 3.74
N LYS A 67 6.33 21.64 3.87
CA LYS A 67 7.77 21.92 3.94
C LYS A 67 8.36 21.84 5.35
N ASP A 68 7.52 21.71 6.38
CA ASP A 68 7.98 21.64 7.77
C ASP A 68 8.41 20.20 8.12
N GLU A 69 9.71 19.94 8.03
CA GLU A 69 10.31 18.65 8.36
C GLU A 69 10.15 18.24 9.83
N SER A 70 9.83 19.19 10.72
CA SER A 70 9.56 18.95 12.13
C SER A 70 8.09 18.61 12.42
N HIS A 71 7.21 18.80 11.43
CA HIS A 71 5.78 18.55 11.59
C HIS A 71 5.49 17.08 11.91
N ILE A 72 4.46 16.84 12.73
CA ILE A 72 4.10 15.50 13.22
C ILE A 72 3.87 14.49 12.09
N PHE A 73 3.34 14.93 10.94
CA PHE A 73 3.15 14.09 9.75
C PHE A 73 4.47 13.47 9.25
N LYS A 74 5.53 14.30 9.13
CA LYS A 74 6.85 13.86 8.69
C LYS A 74 7.51 12.97 9.76
N LYS A 75 7.34 13.32 11.04
CA LYS A 75 7.85 12.52 12.16
C LYS A 75 7.24 11.12 12.20
N CYS A 76 5.91 10.99 12.11
CA CYS A 76 5.22 9.71 12.09
C CYS A 76 5.68 8.83 10.90
N CYS A 77 5.80 9.43 9.71
CA CYS A 77 6.31 8.72 8.53
C CYS A 77 7.71 8.13 8.77
N LYS A 78 8.64 8.92 9.32
CA LYS A 78 10.01 8.49 9.60
C LYS A 78 10.04 7.28 10.56
N LEU A 79 9.19 7.30 11.60
CA LEU A 79 9.05 6.18 12.55
C LEU A 79 8.55 4.89 11.87
N PHE A 80 7.54 4.98 11.00
CA PHE A 80 7.04 3.80 10.29
C PHE A 80 8.08 3.20 9.34
N PHE A 81 8.88 4.04 8.68
CA PHE A 81 9.98 3.54 7.84
C PHE A 81 11.10 2.92 8.66
N GLU A 82 11.43 3.47 9.82
CA GLU A 82 12.38 2.87 10.75
C GLU A 82 11.92 1.48 11.20
N ARG A 83 10.65 1.36 11.61
CA ARG A 83 10.03 0.07 11.92
C ARG A 83 10.13 -0.88 10.73
N GLY A 84 9.84 -0.40 9.52
CA GLY A 84 9.93 -1.20 8.30
C GLY A 84 11.32 -1.77 8.08
N ARG A 85 12.36 -0.96 8.23
CA ARG A 85 13.77 -1.39 8.16
C ARG A 85 14.11 -2.41 9.24
N LYS A 86 13.70 -2.19 10.50
CA LYS A 86 13.95 -3.11 11.62
C LYS A 86 13.31 -4.49 11.44
N THR A 87 12.16 -4.55 10.77
CA THR A 87 11.38 -5.79 10.59
C THR A 87 11.57 -6.46 9.23
N GLY A 88 12.24 -5.81 8.29
CA GLY A 88 12.29 -6.23 6.89
C GLY A 88 10.95 -6.07 6.14
N ARG A 89 9.93 -5.47 6.75
CA ARG A 89 8.60 -5.30 6.16
C ARG A 89 8.39 -3.85 5.74
N THR A 90 8.61 -3.56 4.46
CA THR A 90 8.59 -2.19 3.95
C THR A 90 7.20 -1.53 4.00
N TRP A 91 7.20 -0.24 4.34
CA TRP A 91 6.03 0.65 4.28
C TRP A 91 6.10 1.60 3.07
N GLU A 92 7.13 1.43 2.24
CA GLU A 92 7.46 2.34 1.14
C GLU A 92 7.11 1.74 -0.23
N ILE A 93 6.32 0.65 -0.27
CA ILE A 93 5.98 -0.04 -1.53
C ILE A 93 5.32 0.89 -2.54
N ALA A 94 4.52 1.86 -2.09
CA ALA A 94 3.85 2.83 -2.96
C ALA A 94 4.78 3.91 -3.55
N ARG A 95 6.04 4.01 -3.08
CA ARG A 95 7.00 5.05 -3.48
C ARG A 95 7.89 4.63 -4.64
N ASP A 96 8.48 5.63 -5.28
CA ASP A 96 9.59 5.51 -6.23
C ASP A 96 9.40 4.50 -7.38
N GLY A 97 8.16 4.12 -7.68
CA GLY A 97 7.87 3.14 -8.73
C GLY A 97 8.09 1.68 -8.33
N ARG A 98 8.37 1.36 -7.06
CA ARG A 98 8.70 0.00 -6.59
C ARG A 98 7.65 -1.05 -6.98
N GLN A 99 6.34 -0.72 -6.87
CA GLN A 99 5.27 -1.61 -7.33
C GLN A 99 5.42 -2.02 -8.80
N GLU A 100 5.60 -1.04 -9.70
CA GLU A 100 5.73 -1.29 -11.13
C GLU A 100 7.01 -2.07 -11.46
N GLU A 101 8.12 -1.69 -10.82
CA GLU A 101 9.39 -2.40 -10.95
C GLU A 101 9.24 -3.88 -10.58
N TYR A 102 8.68 -4.17 -9.41
CA TYR A 102 8.58 -5.55 -8.93
C TYR A 102 7.55 -6.37 -9.72
N MET A 103 6.47 -5.74 -10.20
CA MET A 103 5.54 -6.40 -11.12
C MET A 103 6.22 -6.70 -12.46
N ARG A 104 7.01 -5.77 -13.02
CA ARG A 104 7.77 -6.01 -14.24
C ARG A 104 8.76 -7.16 -14.08
N GLU A 105 9.52 -7.17 -12.99
CA GLU A 105 10.45 -8.27 -12.66
C GLU A 105 9.74 -9.63 -12.53
N ALA A 106 8.51 -9.66 -12.02
CA ALA A 106 7.71 -10.88 -11.92
C ALA A 106 7.21 -11.38 -13.29
N GLY A 107 7.34 -10.60 -14.36
CA GLY A 107 6.94 -10.95 -15.73
C GLY A 107 5.62 -10.34 -16.19
N PHE A 108 5.02 -9.43 -15.41
CA PHE A 108 3.83 -8.70 -15.86
C PHE A 108 4.17 -7.73 -16.99
N THR A 109 3.26 -7.64 -17.97
CA THR A 109 3.29 -6.70 -19.09
C THR A 109 2.13 -5.72 -19.00
N ASP A 110 2.04 -4.79 -19.97
CA ASP A 110 0.97 -3.78 -20.05
C ASP A 110 0.75 -3.03 -18.73
N LEU A 111 1.86 -2.65 -18.09
CA LEU A 111 1.83 -1.98 -16.80
C LEU A 111 1.24 -0.59 -16.94
N PHE A 112 0.19 -0.32 -16.18
CA PHE A 112 -0.41 1.01 -16.06
C PHE A 112 -0.48 1.39 -14.59
N SER A 113 -0.13 2.62 -14.28
CA SER A 113 -0.20 3.15 -12.92
C SER A 113 -0.96 4.45 -12.85
N LYS A 114 -1.63 4.65 -11.71
CA LYS A 114 -2.34 5.87 -11.40
C LYS A 114 -2.18 6.19 -9.93
N SER A 115 -1.99 7.47 -9.64
CA SER A 115 -2.01 7.99 -8.28
C SER A 115 -3.15 8.98 -8.10
N TRP A 116 -3.74 8.99 -6.92
CA TRP A 116 -4.74 9.98 -6.54
C TRP A 116 -4.53 10.44 -5.10
N LYS A 117 -4.87 11.71 -4.87
CA LYS A 117 -4.94 12.26 -3.52
C LYS A 117 -6.20 11.73 -2.85
N LEU A 118 -6.03 11.12 -1.69
CA LEU A 118 -7.11 10.72 -0.79
C LEU A 118 -7.15 11.74 0.37
N PRO A 119 -8.10 12.68 0.36
CA PRO A 119 -8.21 13.69 1.40
C PRO A 119 -8.44 13.06 2.78
N VAL A 120 -7.98 13.75 3.82
CA VAL A 120 -8.29 13.45 5.22
C VAL A 120 -9.03 14.66 5.78
N GLY A 121 -10.32 14.48 6.09
CA GLY A 121 -11.21 15.56 6.52
C GLY A 121 -11.98 16.24 5.39
N GLY A 122 -12.90 17.15 5.77
CA GLY A 122 -13.87 17.78 4.88
C GLY A 122 -13.41 19.07 4.20
N TRP A 123 -12.10 19.23 3.96
CA TRP A 123 -11.52 20.44 3.38
C TRP A 123 -11.67 20.60 1.85
N PRO A 124 -11.81 19.56 1.02
CA PRO A 124 -12.00 19.74 -0.42
C PRO A 124 -13.29 20.52 -0.74
N GLN A 125 -13.24 21.36 -1.79
CA GLN A 125 -14.42 22.08 -2.28
C GLN A 125 -15.36 21.18 -3.09
N ASP A 126 -14.80 20.22 -3.83
CA ASP A 126 -15.59 19.24 -4.57
C ASP A 126 -16.41 18.38 -3.59
N LYS A 127 -17.73 18.29 -3.83
CA LYS A 127 -18.67 17.64 -2.91
C LYS A 127 -18.34 16.16 -2.70
N LYS A 128 -17.90 15.47 -3.75
CA LYS A 128 -17.58 14.04 -3.70
C LYS A 128 -16.28 13.81 -2.92
N LEU A 129 -15.23 14.58 -3.23
CA LEU A 129 -13.95 14.51 -2.51
C LEU A 129 -14.11 14.91 -1.05
N LYS A 130 -14.98 15.88 -0.74
CA LYS A 130 -15.32 16.25 0.63
C LYS A 130 -15.93 15.08 1.40
N GLN A 131 -16.90 14.39 0.80
CA GLN A 131 -17.53 13.23 1.43
C GLN A 131 -16.53 12.08 1.63
N ILE A 132 -15.70 11.78 0.63
CA ILE A 132 -14.61 10.80 0.75
C ILE A 132 -13.65 11.18 1.87
N GLY A 133 -13.26 12.45 1.93
CA GLY A 133 -12.36 12.98 2.95
C GLY A 133 -12.93 12.87 4.36
N LEU A 134 -14.23 13.10 4.54
CA LEU A 134 -14.90 12.91 5.83
C LEU A 134 -14.88 11.44 6.28
N TYR A 135 -15.18 10.49 5.37
CA TYR A 135 -15.10 9.06 5.70
C TYR A 135 -13.68 8.62 6.02
N ASN A 136 -12.70 9.04 5.23
CA ASN A 136 -11.30 8.72 5.48
C ASN A 136 -10.79 9.39 6.76
N GLY A 137 -11.19 10.63 7.03
CA GLY A 137 -10.90 11.33 8.28
C GLY A 137 -11.41 10.59 9.51
N ALA A 138 -12.66 10.13 9.48
CA ALA A 138 -13.21 9.30 10.54
C ALA A 138 -12.44 7.99 10.70
N PHE A 139 -12.16 7.28 9.60
CA PHE A 139 -11.39 6.04 9.61
C PHE A 139 -10.04 6.22 10.31
N ILE A 140 -9.26 7.24 9.94
CA ILE A 140 -7.96 7.51 10.53
C ILE A 140 -8.08 7.90 12.01
N ASP A 141 -9.05 8.74 12.37
CA ASP A 141 -9.24 9.19 13.76
C ASP A 141 -9.53 8.02 14.73
N TYR A 142 -10.31 7.02 14.27
CA TYR A 142 -10.62 5.80 15.01
C TYR A 142 -9.50 4.74 15.02
N SER A 143 -8.49 4.85 14.16
CA SER A 143 -7.46 3.81 13.97
C SER A 143 -6.02 4.24 14.26
N VAL A 144 -5.77 5.55 14.38
CA VAL A 144 -4.43 6.12 14.55
C VAL A 144 -3.69 5.61 15.79
N ASP A 145 -4.39 5.27 16.86
CA ASP A 145 -3.83 4.60 18.04
C ASP A 145 -3.39 3.18 17.72
N ALA A 146 -4.23 2.37 17.07
CA ALA A 146 -3.88 1.01 16.65
C ALA A 146 -2.66 1.01 15.71
N PHE A 147 -2.57 1.99 14.81
CA PHE A 147 -1.41 2.16 13.93
C PHE A 147 -0.13 2.56 14.67
N ALA A 148 -0.21 3.17 15.85
CA ALA A 148 0.97 3.60 16.59
C ALA A 148 1.40 2.60 17.69
N ILE A 149 0.45 1.99 18.41
CA ILE A 149 0.72 1.14 19.59
C ILE A 149 1.66 -0.01 19.26
N PHE A 150 1.31 -0.84 18.27
CA PHE A 150 2.14 -2.00 17.94
C PHE A 150 3.44 -1.63 17.19
N PRO A 151 3.41 -0.81 16.12
CA PRO A 151 4.62 -0.48 15.38
C PRO A 151 5.63 0.37 16.16
N VAL A 152 5.18 1.31 16.99
CA VAL A 152 6.06 2.25 17.70
C VAL A 152 6.34 1.77 19.14
N GLY A 153 5.31 1.32 19.86
CA GLY A 153 5.49 0.80 21.22
C GLY A 153 6.26 -0.51 21.23
N GLU A 154 5.66 -1.58 20.68
CA GLU A 154 6.23 -2.93 20.81
C GLU A 154 7.51 -3.14 19.97
N ILE A 155 7.59 -2.57 18.77
CA ILE A 155 8.71 -2.82 17.86
C ILE A 155 9.85 -1.80 18.03
N LEU A 156 9.53 -0.51 18.16
CA LEU A 156 10.56 0.53 18.36
C LEU A 156 10.90 0.76 19.84
N GLY A 157 10.12 0.19 20.77
CA GLY A 157 10.42 0.18 22.20
C GLY A 157 10.02 1.47 22.93
N TRP A 158 9.12 2.27 22.37
CA TRP A 158 8.61 3.47 23.04
C TRP A 158 7.70 3.11 24.20
N SER A 159 7.68 3.95 25.23
CA SER A 159 6.72 3.79 26.32
C SER A 159 5.29 4.06 25.84
N LYS A 160 4.32 3.54 26.60
CA LYS A 160 2.89 3.76 26.32
C LYS A 160 2.55 5.25 26.38
N GLU A 161 3.17 5.98 27.28
CA GLU A 161 3.01 7.42 27.47
C GLU A 161 3.51 8.18 26.24
N GLU A 162 4.70 7.83 25.73
CA GLU A 162 5.28 8.44 24.52
C GLU A 162 4.41 8.19 23.28
N VAL A 163 3.91 6.95 23.11
CA VAL A 163 2.99 6.61 22.02
C VAL A 163 1.68 7.39 22.15
N THR A 164 1.14 7.51 23.36
CA THR A 164 -0.10 8.27 23.60
C THR A 164 0.07 9.74 23.22
N VAL A 165 1.22 10.35 23.57
CA VAL A 165 1.55 11.73 23.18
C VAL A 165 1.66 11.85 21.66
N LEU A 166 2.35 10.91 21.00
CA LEU A 166 2.48 10.89 19.53
C LEU A 166 1.11 10.85 18.84
N VAL A 167 0.24 9.94 19.28
CA VAL A 167 -1.12 9.78 18.74
C VAL A 167 -1.96 11.05 18.97
N SER A 168 -1.85 11.66 20.15
CA SER A 168 -2.55 12.91 20.48
C SER A 168 -2.11 14.06 19.57
N GLN A 169 -0.79 14.20 19.34
CA GLN A 169 -0.23 15.19 18.41
C GLN A 169 -0.73 14.95 16.98
N MET A 170 -0.73 13.69 16.53
CA MET A 170 -1.21 13.32 15.20
C MET A 170 -2.69 13.65 15.02
N ARG A 171 -3.56 13.26 15.98
CA ARG A 171 -5.00 13.61 15.96
C ARG A 171 -5.21 15.12 15.92
N LYS A 172 -4.48 15.88 16.73
CA LYS A 172 -4.56 17.35 16.74
C LYS A 172 -4.24 17.93 15.37
N ALA A 173 -3.17 17.47 14.73
CA ALA A 173 -2.78 17.96 13.40
C ALA A 173 -3.76 17.54 12.29
N LEU A 174 -4.31 16.33 12.34
CA LEU A 174 -5.32 15.87 11.38
C LEU A 174 -6.63 16.66 11.45
N ARG A 175 -6.97 17.18 12.64
CA ARG A 175 -8.17 17.97 12.88
C ARG A 175 -7.97 19.48 12.65
N GLU A 176 -6.74 19.93 12.44
CA GLU A 176 -6.43 21.33 12.13
C GLU A 176 -7.00 21.71 10.75
N PRO A 177 -7.98 22.62 10.66
CA PRO A 177 -8.63 22.95 9.38
C PRO A 177 -7.67 23.48 8.32
N ARG A 178 -6.59 24.16 8.74
CA ARG A 178 -5.57 24.69 7.83
C ARG A 178 -4.53 23.64 7.44
N ALA A 179 -4.61 22.42 7.96
CA ALA A 179 -3.65 21.38 7.64
C ALA A 179 -3.88 20.74 6.28
N LEU A 180 -5.10 20.83 5.73
CA LEU A 180 -5.47 20.29 4.41
C LEU A 180 -4.83 18.91 4.10
N PRO A 181 -4.95 17.91 5.01
CA PRO A 181 -4.16 16.69 4.90
C PRO A 181 -4.69 15.73 3.83
N TYR A 182 -3.80 14.96 3.22
CA TYR A 182 -4.13 13.89 2.28
C TYR A 182 -3.07 12.78 2.27
N PHE A 183 -3.44 11.60 1.77
CA PHE A 183 -2.50 10.54 1.41
C PHE A 183 -2.43 10.38 -0.10
N ASN A 184 -1.30 9.90 -0.61
CA ASN A 184 -1.20 9.47 -1.99
C ASN A 184 -1.52 7.98 -2.08
N VAL A 185 -2.60 7.62 -2.77
CA VAL A 185 -2.91 6.22 -3.08
C VAL A 185 -2.38 5.93 -4.48
N ARG A 186 -1.60 4.86 -4.61
CA ARG A 186 -1.03 4.41 -5.88
C ARG A 186 -1.62 3.06 -6.24
N THR A 187 -2.14 2.99 -7.46
CA THR A 187 -2.60 1.74 -8.05
C THR A 187 -1.78 1.40 -9.26
N VAL A 188 -1.36 0.14 -9.34
CA VAL A 188 -0.64 -0.43 -10.47
C VAL A 188 -1.41 -1.65 -10.96
N TYR A 189 -1.67 -1.68 -12.26
CA TYR A 189 -2.21 -2.81 -12.97
C TYR A 189 -1.11 -3.48 -13.76
N GLY A 190 -1.12 -4.81 -13.80
CA GLY A 190 -0.25 -5.58 -14.69
C GLY A 190 -0.97 -6.79 -15.25
N ARG A 191 -0.74 -7.04 -16.53
CA ARG A 191 -1.31 -8.18 -17.25
C ARG A 191 -0.29 -9.30 -17.32
N LYS A 192 -0.73 -10.53 -17.10
CA LYS A 192 0.09 -11.69 -17.46
C LYS A 192 -0.01 -11.90 -18.97
N PRO A 193 1.10 -12.06 -19.71
CA PRO A 193 1.07 -12.30 -21.14
C PRO A 193 0.16 -13.46 -21.54
N GLU A 194 -0.41 -13.36 -22.74
CA GLU A 194 -1.05 -14.50 -23.37
C GLU A 194 -0.02 -15.58 -23.68
N ARG A 195 -0.36 -16.84 -23.48
CA ARG A 195 0.46 -17.96 -23.97
C ARG A 195 0.36 -17.93 -25.48
N THR A 196 1.45 -17.59 -26.14
CA THR A 196 1.57 -17.87 -27.57
C THR A 196 1.46 -19.40 -27.73
N PRO A 197 0.55 -19.91 -28.57
CA PRO A 197 0.55 -21.32 -28.87
C PRO A 197 1.91 -21.67 -29.46
N GLU A 198 2.60 -22.65 -28.87
CA GLU A 198 3.79 -23.24 -29.48
C GLU A 198 3.36 -23.75 -30.86
N THR A 199 3.89 -23.15 -31.93
CA THR A 199 3.76 -23.68 -33.28
C THR A 199 4.35 -25.08 -33.27
N ALA A 200 3.47 -26.07 -33.47
CA ALA A 200 3.81 -27.49 -33.63
C ALA A 200 4.63 -27.73 -34.91
#